data_AF-A0A9P0QQK2-F1
#
_entry.id   AF-A0A9P0QQK2-F1
#
_cell.length_a   1.000
_cell.length_b   1.000
_cell.length_c   1.000
_cell.angle_alpha   90.00
_cell.angle_beta   90.00
_cell.angle_gamma   90.00
#
_symmetry.space_group_name_H-M   'P 1'
#
loop_
_entity.id
_entity.type
_entity.pdbx_description
1 polymer ?
#
loop_
_entity_poly.entity_id
_entity_poly.type
_entity_poly.pdbx_seq_one_letter_code
_entity_poly.pdbx_strand_id
1 'polypeptide(L)'
;MGGVGAKTYMGWWGNMGSPAQKYITTYSVSPYATKPFKGAAYNAVFNTFRRTKNQALFVIIPGVIVWNIYAQARDYNEYLYTKAGREELEIANAA
;
A
#
# COMPACT_ATOMS: atom_id res chain seq x y z
N MET A 1 27.17 13.43 31.72
CA MET A 1 26.10 13.22 32.72
C MET A 1 24.78 13.19 31.95
N GLY A 2 24.19 12.02 31.74
CA GLY A 2 22.92 11.92 31.00
C GLY A 2 21.76 12.37 31.89
N GLY A 3 21.06 13.45 31.50
CA GLY A 3 19.87 13.93 32.20
C GLY A 3 18.70 12.93 32.10
N VAL A 4 17.67 13.15 32.91
CA VAL A 4 16.45 12.34 32.88
C VAL A 4 15.75 12.55 31.53
N GLY A 5 15.61 11.48 30.75
CA GLY A 5 14.90 11.50 29.47
C GLY A 5 13.39 11.71 29.64
N ALA A 6 12.75 12.32 28.64
CA ALA A 6 11.31 12.51 28.61
C ALA A 6 10.57 11.17 28.56
N LYS A 7 9.32 11.15 29.05
CA LYS A 7 8.44 9.98 28.92
C LYS A 7 8.07 9.76 27.45
N THR A 8 8.19 8.53 26.99
CA THR A 8 7.85 8.09 25.62
C THR A 8 6.91 6.90 25.67
N TYR A 9 6.29 6.57 24.53
CA TYR A 9 5.43 5.39 24.38
C TYR A 9 6.20 4.09 24.13
N MET A 10 7.54 4.13 24.14
CA MET A 10 8.41 2.98 23.87
C MET A 10 9.70 3.07 24.67
N GLY A 11 10.01 2.01 25.42
CA GLY A 11 11.27 1.85 26.15
C GLY A 11 12.29 0.97 25.42
N TRP A 12 13.06 0.16 26.14
CA TRP A 12 14.07 -0.76 25.60
C TRP A 12 13.77 -2.22 25.97
N TRP A 13 14.67 -3.15 25.60
CA TRP A 13 14.61 -4.54 26.04
C TRP A 13 14.54 -4.61 27.56
N GLY A 14 13.50 -5.28 28.08
CA GLY A 14 13.22 -5.39 29.51
C GLY A 14 12.25 -4.34 30.08
N ASN A 15 11.97 -3.24 29.36
CA ASN A 15 11.07 -2.17 29.81
C ASN A 15 10.32 -1.48 28.65
N MET A 16 9.76 -2.27 27.74
CA MET A 16 9.20 -1.79 26.46
C MET A 16 8.03 -0.81 26.58
N GLY A 17 7.34 -0.76 27.73
CA GLY A 17 6.16 0.08 27.95
C GLY A 17 4.83 -0.59 27.59
N SER A 18 4.84 -1.88 27.25
CA SER A 18 3.62 -2.68 27.03
C SER A 18 2.92 -3.03 28.34
N PRO A 19 1.62 -3.39 28.30
CA PRO A 19 0.95 -4.04 29.42
C PRO A 19 1.70 -5.30 29.89
N ALA A 20 1.56 -5.64 31.18
CA ALA A 20 2.14 -6.85 31.73
C ALA A 20 1.51 -8.10 31.09
N GLN A 21 2.34 -9.02 30.62
CA GLN A 21 1.91 -10.29 30.01
C GLN A 21 2.19 -11.43 31.00
N LYS A 22 1.21 -12.29 31.25
CA LYS A 22 1.33 -13.45 32.16
C LYS A 22 0.65 -14.67 31.53
N TYR A 23 1.20 -15.86 31.75
CA TYR A 23 0.66 -17.15 31.28
C TYR A 23 0.64 -17.35 29.76
N ILE A 24 1.44 -16.60 29.00
CA ILE A 24 1.65 -16.82 27.55
C ILE A 24 2.97 -17.58 27.37
N THR A 25 2.92 -18.75 26.73
CA THR A 25 4.11 -19.55 26.44
C THR A 25 4.31 -19.64 24.94
N THR A 26 5.50 -19.26 24.47
CA THR A 26 5.86 -19.26 23.04
C THR A 26 6.89 -20.35 22.76
N TYR A 27 6.66 -21.13 21.72
CA TYR A 27 7.56 -22.18 21.27
C TYR A 27 8.11 -21.84 19.89
N SER A 28 9.38 -22.15 19.65
CA SER A 28 10.03 -21.99 18.35
C SER A 28 10.97 -23.17 18.08
N VAL A 29 11.29 -23.39 16.80
CA VAL A 29 12.24 -24.41 16.35
C VAL A 29 13.43 -23.71 15.74
N SER A 30 14.65 -24.22 16.01
CA SER A 30 15.87 -23.69 15.39
C SER A 30 15.76 -23.73 13.86
N PRO A 31 16.08 -22.64 13.14
CA PRO A 31 16.02 -22.62 11.67
C PRO A 31 16.84 -23.74 11.02
N TYR A 32 17.98 -24.11 11.61
CA TYR A 32 18.85 -25.20 11.15
C TYR A 32 18.22 -26.60 11.26
N ALA A 33 17.16 -26.75 12.06
CA ALA A 33 16.40 -27.99 12.20
C ALA A 33 15.14 -28.02 11.32
N THR A 34 14.89 -26.97 10.53
CA THR A 34 13.73 -26.86 9.63
C THR A 34 14.14 -26.88 8.16
N LYS A 35 13.22 -27.27 7.27
CA LYS A 35 13.44 -27.17 5.82
C LYS A 35 13.10 -25.75 5.36
N PRO A 36 14.06 -24.93 4.90
CA PRO A 36 13.78 -23.59 4.42
C PRO A 36 12.84 -23.66 3.21
N PHE A 37 11.91 -22.69 3.11
CA PHE A 37 10.93 -22.57 2.03
C PHE A 37 10.00 -23.78 1.80
N LYS A 38 9.89 -24.70 2.76
CA LYS A 38 8.93 -25.81 2.66
C LYS A 38 7.50 -25.27 2.48
N GLY A 39 6.87 -25.60 1.36
CA GLY A 39 5.52 -25.14 1.02
C GLY A 39 5.45 -23.71 0.48
N ALA A 40 6.58 -23.05 0.24
CA ALA A 40 6.61 -21.67 -0.24
C ALA A 40 5.91 -21.51 -1.60
N ALA A 41 6.14 -22.41 -2.57
CA ALA A 41 5.52 -22.31 -3.89
C ALA A 41 3.98 -22.44 -3.83
N TYR A 42 3.47 -23.45 -3.11
CA TYR A 42 2.02 -23.64 -2.92
C TYR A 42 1.39 -22.44 -2.19
N ASN A 43 2.00 -22.03 -1.07
CA ASN A 43 1.50 -20.90 -0.29
C ASN A 43 1.61 -19.58 -1.07
N ALA A 44 2.68 -19.38 -1.84
CA ALA A 44 2.88 -18.16 -2.63
C ALA A 44 1.82 -17.99 -3.71
N VAL A 45 1.24 -19.06 -4.25
CA VAL A 45 0.15 -18.93 -5.24
C VAL A 45 -1.18 -18.69 -4.53
N PHE A 46 -1.61 -19.64 -3.69
CA PHE A 46 -2.97 -19.61 -3.14
C PHE A 46 -3.15 -18.53 -2.06
N ASN A 47 -2.17 -18.34 -1.17
CA ASN A 47 -2.27 -17.33 -0.13
C ASN A 47 -2.15 -15.93 -0.72
N THR A 48 -1.26 -15.72 -1.70
CA THR A 48 -1.13 -14.41 -2.37
C THR A 48 -2.41 -14.07 -3.10
N PHE A 49 -2.98 -14.98 -3.88
CA PHE A 49 -4.26 -14.73 -4.55
C PHE A 49 -5.37 -14.38 -3.53
N ARG A 50 -5.49 -15.16 -2.45
CA ARG A 50 -6.47 -14.90 -1.38
C ARG A 50 -6.30 -13.50 -0.77
N ARG A 51 -5.06 -13.07 -0.52
CA ARG A 51 -4.77 -11.73 0.06
C ARG A 51 -5.04 -10.61 -0.94
N THR A 52 -4.57 -10.76 -2.19
CA THR A 52 -4.74 -9.76 -3.24
C THR A 52 -6.22 -9.58 -3.60
N LYS A 53 -6.98 -10.68 -3.76
CA LYS A 53 -8.42 -10.62 -4.06
C LYS A 53 -9.20 -9.77 -3.06
N ASN A 54 -8.89 -9.90 -1.76
CA ASN A 54 -9.58 -9.18 -0.70
C ASN A 54 -9.28 -7.67 -0.67
N GLN A 55 -8.21 -7.23 -1.33
CA GLN A 55 -7.83 -5.83 -1.42
C GLN A 55 -8.00 -5.24 -2.83
N ALA A 56 -8.22 -6.09 -3.83
CA ALA A 56 -8.21 -5.73 -5.24
C ALA A 56 -9.18 -4.58 -5.55
N LEU A 57 -10.41 -4.62 -5.02
CA LEU A 57 -11.41 -3.59 -5.31
C LEU A 57 -11.05 -2.21 -4.75
N PHE A 58 -10.36 -2.15 -3.61
CA PHE A 58 -9.90 -0.89 -3.03
C PHE A 58 -8.81 -0.20 -3.86
N VAL A 59 -8.14 -0.94 -4.74
CA VAL A 59 -7.10 -0.40 -5.64
C VAL A 59 -7.65 -0.23 -7.05
N ILE A 60 -8.34 -1.24 -7.57
CA ILE A 60 -8.86 -1.26 -8.94
C ILE A 60 -9.92 -0.18 -9.12
N ILE A 61 -10.87 -0.02 -8.20
CA ILE A 61 -11.97 0.95 -8.39
C ILE A 61 -11.41 2.39 -8.45
N PRO A 62 -10.60 2.87 -7.47
CA PRO A 62 -9.99 4.20 -7.58
C PRO A 62 -9.06 4.31 -8.79
N GLY A 63 -8.28 3.27 -9.10
CA GLY A 63 -7.37 3.26 -10.24
C GLY A 63 -8.11 3.43 -11.58
N VAL A 64 -9.22 2.72 -11.76
CA VAL A 64 -10.06 2.82 -12.98
C VAL A 64 -10.70 4.19 -13.07
N ILE A 65 -11.22 4.75 -11.98
CA ILE A 65 -11.82 6.10 -11.97
C ILE A 65 -10.78 7.14 -12.42
N VAL A 66 -9.61 7.15 -11.78
CA VAL A 66 -8.54 8.10 -12.11
C VAL A 66 -8.07 7.92 -13.55
N TRP A 67 -7.91 6.68 -14.00
CA TRP A 67 -7.46 6.39 -15.36
C TRP A 67 -8.43 6.91 -16.42
N ASN A 68 -9.75 6.75 -16.22
CA ASN A 68 -10.74 7.22 -17.17
C ASN A 68 -10.79 8.75 -17.24
N ILE A 69 -10.74 9.43 -16.09
CA ILE A 69 -10.69 10.91 -16.04
C ILE A 69 -9.43 11.42 -16.77
N TYR A 70 -8.28 10.80 -16.48
CA TYR A 70 -7.02 11.16 -17.12
C TYR A 70 -7.05 10.92 -18.63
N ALA A 71 -7.53 9.75 -19.08
CA ALA A 71 -7.60 9.41 -20.50
C ALA A 71 -8.49 10.40 -21.25
N GLN A 72 -9.68 10.71 -20.73
CA GLN A 72 -10.58 11.68 -21.35
C GLN A 72 -9.97 13.08 -21.39
N ALA A 73 -9.36 13.54 -20.30
CA ALA A 73 -8.74 14.86 -20.24
C ALA A 73 -7.54 14.99 -21.21
N ARG A 74 -6.70 13.94 -21.29
CA ARG A 74 -5.57 13.89 -22.21
C ARG A 74 -6.02 13.93 -23.66
N ASP A 75 -6.97 13.07 -24.04
CA ASP A 75 -7.42 12.95 -25.42
C ASP A 75 -8.20 14.21 -25.85
N TYR A 76 -8.96 14.82 -24.94
CA TYR A 76 -9.61 16.12 -25.17
C TYR A 76 -8.60 17.25 -25.31
N ASN A 77 -7.56 17.28 -24.48
CA ASN A 77 -6.49 18.26 -24.60
C ASN A 77 -5.78 18.13 -25.96
N GLU A 78 -5.48 16.92 -26.40
CA GLU A 78 -4.89 16.67 -27.73
C GLU A 78 -5.81 17.15 -28.85
N TYR A 79 -7.12 16.89 -28.76
CA TYR A 79 -8.11 17.40 -29.72
C TYR A 79 -8.12 18.93 -29.80
N LEU A 80 -8.12 19.63 -28.66
CA LEU A 80 -8.17 21.10 -28.62
C LEU A 80 -6.99 21.76 -29.36
N TYR A 81 -5.81 21.13 -29.32
CA TYR A 81 -4.62 21.63 -30.02
C TYR A 81 -4.53 21.18 -31.50
N THR A 82 -5.55 20.50 -32.03
CA THR A 82 -5.65 20.19 -33.47
C THR A 82 -6.26 21.37 -34.26
N LYS A 83 -6.21 21.28 -35.60
CA LYS A 83 -6.89 22.26 -36.45
C LYS A 83 -8.42 22.24 -36.27
N ALA A 84 -8.99 21.07 -35.98
CA ALA A 84 -10.44 20.90 -35.81
C ALA A 84 -10.93 21.51 -34.49
N GLY A 85 -10.15 21.38 -33.41
CA GLY A 85 -10.53 21.88 -32.08
C GLY A 85 -10.20 23.35 -31.79
N ARG A 86 -9.66 24.11 -32.76
CA ARG A 86 -9.18 25.49 -32.54
C ARG A 86 -10.27 26.43 -32.01
N GLU A 87 -11.48 26.36 -32.58
CA GLU A 87 -12.59 27.21 -32.17
C GLU A 87 -13.01 26.91 -30.73
N GLU A 88 -13.11 25.62 -30.37
CA GLU A 88 -13.40 25.19 -29.00
C GLU A 88 -12.30 25.62 -28.02
N LEU A 89 -11.03 25.58 -28.42
CA LEU A 89 -9.91 26.01 -27.59
C LEU A 89 -9.96 27.52 -27.32
N GLU A 90 -10.30 28.33 -28.32
CA GLU A 90 -10.44 29.78 -28.16
C GLU A 90 -11.58 30.13 -27.20
N ILE A 91 -12.71 29.41 -27.27
CA ILE A 91 -13.83 29.55 -26.33
C ILE A 91 -13.41 29.14 -24.91
N ALA A 92 -12.74 28.00 -24.76
CA ALA A 92 -12.33 27.48 -23.45
C ALA A 92 -11.29 28.36 -22.74
N ASN A 93 -10.41 29.04 -23.48
CA ASN A 93 -9.41 29.96 -22.92
C ASN A 93 -9.97 31.37 -22.63
N ALA A 94 -11.11 31.73 -23.22
CA ALA A 94 -11.74 33.03 -23.01
C ALA A 94 -12.66 33.08 -21.77
N ALA A 95 -13.00 31.91 -21.21
CA ALA A 95 -13.76 31.75 -19.97
C ALA A 95 -12.85 31.78 -18.74
#